data_AF-A0A9W9BZW2-F1
#
_entry.id   AF-A0A9W9BZW2-F1
#
_cell.length_a   1.000
_cell.length_b   1.000
_cell.length_c   1.000
_cell.angle_alpha   90.00
_cell.angle_beta   90.00
_cell.angle_gamma   90.00
#
_symmetry.space_group_name_H-M   'P 1'
#
loop_
_entity.id
_entity.type
_entity.pdbx_description
1 polymer ?
#
loop_
_entity_poly.entity_id
_entity_poly.type
_entity_poly.pdbx_seq_one_letter_code
_entity_poly.pdbx_strand_id
1 'polypeptide(L)'
;MPVSAPIHTLKGDWQKIAANDRLKRSSQIASVINGALHIFGGEVQPRQPVDDKVDVVALSTESPAHETKDAPNAPSPRVGTAAAVLNNALYIFSGRGGVDMAPVDEAGAVWAYTPSTHTWTQLQPSDTSAPVPPARSYHTSTSDGAHTFYVHAGCPANGRLSDLWAFDVETRAWKQLPDAPGPQRGGTSIAFSGGKLYRMNGFDGTTEVGGSVDVFDTAAGTWDTKSFTADGHDGPEPRSVCALLPVQLGRKQKLLTLFGERDPSSLGHAGAGKMLGDVWIYDISEQWWTKLSPNAPDGAPPSRGWFDADVVKGEGMGNDSIVVHGGLGEDNERLDDVWMLKF
;
A
#
# COMPACT_ATOMS: atom_id res chain seq x y z
N MET A 1 27.94 -6.68 21.97
CA MET A 1 26.95 -7.68 22.44
C MET A 1 26.76 -8.66 21.31
N PRO A 2 26.73 -9.98 21.53
CA PRO A 2 26.42 -10.92 20.46
C PRO A 2 25.04 -10.55 19.90
N VAL A 3 24.95 -10.42 18.58
CA VAL A 3 23.71 -10.22 17.85
C VAL A 3 22.79 -11.36 18.25
N SER A 4 21.64 -11.05 18.87
CA SER A 4 20.64 -12.07 19.17
C SER A 4 20.32 -12.81 17.88
N ALA A 5 20.23 -14.13 17.95
CA ALA A 5 19.89 -14.98 16.82
C ALA A 5 18.67 -14.44 16.04
N PRO A 6 18.52 -14.81 14.75
CA PRO A 6 17.36 -14.48 13.95
C PRO A 6 16.06 -14.70 14.72
N ILE A 7 14.99 -14.00 14.36
CA ILE A 7 13.65 -14.19 14.91
C ILE A 7 13.13 -15.59 14.52
N HIS A 8 13.73 -16.65 15.04
CA HIS A 8 13.38 -18.04 14.81
C HIS A 8 12.10 -18.43 15.56
N THR A 9 11.55 -17.53 16.36
CA THR A 9 10.37 -17.77 17.23
C THR A 9 9.11 -17.04 16.79
N LEU A 10 9.20 -16.03 15.92
CA LEU A 10 7.99 -15.33 15.45
C LEU A 10 7.30 -16.21 14.43
N LYS A 11 6.13 -16.70 14.81
CA LYS A 11 5.22 -17.44 13.95
C LYS A 11 4.09 -16.53 13.55
N GLY A 12 3.57 -16.72 12.35
CA GLY A 12 2.34 -16.10 11.92
C GLY A 12 1.32 -17.18 11.54
N ASP A 13 0.04 -16.88 11.68
CA ASP A 13 -1.06 -17.75 11.26
C ASP A 13 -1.96 -16.98 10.29
N TRP A 14 -2.21 -17.57 9.12
CA TRP A 14 -3.19 -17.07 8.17
C TRP A 14 -4.60 -17.47 8.59
N GLN A 15 -5.51 -16.50 8.55
CA GLN A 15 -6.94 -16.69 8.76
C GLN A 15 -7.71 -15.98 7.64
N LYS A 16 -8.61 -16.68 6.96
CA LYS A 16 -9.56 -16.05 6.05
C LYS A 16 -10.64 -15.34 6.86
N ILE A 17 -10.86 -14.06 6.57
CA ILE A 17 -11.83 -13.21 7.26
C ILE A 17 -13.13 -13.12 6.47
N ALA A 18 -13.05 -12.87 5.17
CA ALA A 18 -14.23 -12.77 4.31
C ALA A 18 -13.88 -13.20 2.88
N ALA A 19 -14.90 -13.60 2.12
CA ALA A 19 -14.82 -13.74 0.66
C ALA A 19 -16.23 -13.62 0.09
N ASN A 20 -16.43 -12.72 -0.87
CA ASN A 20 -17.69 -12.60 -1.61
C ASN A 20 -17.52 -11.79 -2.90
N ASP A 21 -18.41 -12.00 -3.87
CA ASP A 21 -18.33 -11.36 -5.19
C ASP A 21 -18.27 -9.82 -5.16
N ARG A 22 -18.85 -9.15 -4.16
CA ARG A 22 -18.79 -7.68 -4.05
C ARG A 22 -17.37 -7.21 -3.76
N LEU A 23 -16.57 -7.99 -3.04
CA LEU A 23 -15.19 -7.66 -2.70
C LEU A 23 -14.21 -7.94 -3.85
N LYS A 24 -14.61 -8.67 -4.89
CA LYS A 24 -13.77 -8.99 -6.05
C LYS A 24 -13.22 -7.72 -6.70
N ARG A 25 -11.89 -7.51 -6.63
CA ARG A 25 -11.19 -6.41 -7.34
C ARG A 25 -9.67 -6.47 -7.16
N SER A 26 -8.98 -5.71 -8.01
CA SER A 26 -7.55 -5.37 -7.90
C SER A 26 -7.35 -3.86 -8.03
N SER A 27 -6.17 -3.33 -7.69
CA SER A 27 -5.82 -1.91 -7.78
C SER A 27 -6.73 -0.97 -6.98
N GLN A 28 -7.41 -1.51 -5.98
CA GLN A 28 -8.17 -0.78 -4.97
C GLN A 28 -7.24 -0.25 -3.88
N ILE A 29 -7.79 0.58 -3.00
CA ILE A 29 -7.22 0.82 -1.68
C ILE A 29 -7.94 -0.03 -0.61
N ALA A 30 -7.25 -0.37 0.46
CA ALA A 30 -7.77 -1.06 1.63
C ALA A 30 -7.04 -0.55 2.88
N SER A 31 -7.76 0.11 3.80
CA SER A 31 -7.15 0.66 5.02
C SER A 31 -7.96 0.36 6.28
N VAL A 32 -7.27 0.08 7.38
CA VAL A 32 -7.84 -0.24 8.68
C VAL A 32 -8.09 1.04 9.46
N ILE A 33 -9.36 1.27 9.82
CA ILE A 33 -9.76 2.39 10.67
C ILE A 33 -10.74 1.88 11.70
N ASN A 34 -10.48 2.13 12.98
CA ASN A 34 -11.34 1.74 14.11
C ASN A 34 -11.74 0.25 14.09
N GLY A 35 -10.81 -0.65 13.76
CA GLY A 35 -11.03 -2.11 13.78
C GLY A 35 -11.79 -2.67 12.57
N ALA A 36 -12.02 -1.87 11.53
CA ALA A 36 -12.64 -2.31 10.29
C ALA A 36 -11.78 -1.95 9.07
N LEU A 37 -11.76 -2.84 8.08
CA LEU A 37 -11.12 -2.60 6.79
C LEU A 37 -12.07 -1.83 5.87
N HIS A 38 -11.62 -0.70 5.35
CA HIS A 38 -12.35 0.14 4.41
C HIS A 38 -11.72 0.02 3.02
N ILE A 39 -12.52 -0.35 2.03
CA ILE A 39 -12.09 -0.65 0.67
C ILE A 39 -12.80 0.29 -0.30
N PHE A 40 -12.03 0.91 -1.20
CA PHE A 40 -12.56 1.86 -2.19
C PHE A 40 -11.84 1.72 -3.54
N GLY A 41 -12.58 1.97 -4.62
CA GLY A 41 -12.07 1.92 -5.97
C GLY A 41 -11.67 0.50 -6.39
N GLY A 42 -10.70 0.42 -7.30
CA GLY A 42 -10.24 -0.83 -7.91
C GLY A 42 -11.05 -1.23 -9.13
N GLU A 43 -10.69 -2.35 -9.73
CA GLU A 43 -11.25 -2.88 -10.97
C GLU A 43 -11.50 -4.39 -10.88
N VAL A 44 -12.58 -4.84 -11.53
CA VAL A 44 -12.83 -6.25 -11.85
C VAL A 44 -12.39 -6.56 -13.28
N GLN A 45 -12.83 -5.74 -14.22
CA GLN A 45 -12.37 -5.80 -15.61
C GLN A 45 -11.20 -4.85 -15.80
N PRO A 46 -10.16 -5.23 -16.56
CA PRO A 46 -9.01 -4.36 -16.79
C PRO A 46 -9.41 -2.93 -17.17
N ARG A 47 -8.89 -1.95 -16.42
CA ARG A 47 -9.03 -0.51 -16.70
C ARG A 47 -10.47 0.03 -16.55
N GLN A 48 -11.36 -0.73 -15.94
CA GLN A 48 -12.73 -0.32 -15.64
C GLN A 48 -12.93 -0.24 -14.12
N PRO A 49 -12.90 0.97 -13.54
CA PRO A 49 -13.15 1.14 -12.11
C PRO A 49 -14.52 0.59 -11.69
N VAL A 50 -14.63 0.02 -10.50
CA VAL A 50 -15.87 -0.62 -9.99
C VAL A 50 -16.99 0.41 -9.76
N ASP A 51 -16.89 1.22 -8.71
CA ASP A 51 -17.83 2.28 -8.36
C ASP A 51 -17.19 3.25 -7.34
N ASP A 52 -18.00 4.15 -6.80
CA ASP A 52 -17.63 5.21 -5.85
C ASP A 52 -18.06 4.88 -4.41
N LYS A 53 -18.40 3.62 -4.13
CA LYS A 53 -18.84 3.17 -2.80
C LYS A 53 -17.67 2.71 -1.94
N VAL A 54 -17.88 2.69 -0.63
CA VAL A 54 -16.90 2.16 0.33
C VAL A 54 -17.41 0.86 0.91
N ASP A 55 -16.67 -0.21 0.71
CA ASP A 55 -16.93 -1.50 1.33
C ASP A 55 -16.24 -1.58 2.69
N VAL A 56 -16.96 -1.96 3.74
CA VAL A 56 -16.46 -2.03 5.11
C VAL A 56 -16.54 -3.47 5.60
N VAL A 57 -15.41 -4.03 6.02
CA VAL A 57 -15.33 -5.39 6.57
C VAL A 57 -14.87 -5.31 8.02
N ALA A 58 -15.74 -5.73 8.95
CA ALA A 58 -15.38 -5.84 10.35
C ALA A 58 -14.31 -6.92 10.53
N LEU A 59 -13.25 -6.61 11.29
CA LEU A 59 -12.13 -7.54 11.51
C LEU A 59 -12.24 -8.34 12.80
N SER A 60 -13.38 -8.25 13.51
CA SER A 60 -13.66 -9.08 14.68
C SER A 60 -13.93 -10.53 14.27
N THR A 61 -13.44 -11.47 15.08
CA THR A 61 -13.40 -12.89 14.74
C THR A 61 -14.72 -13.64 14.94
N GLU A 62 -15.69 -13.04 15.63
CA GLU A 62 -16.90 -13.77 16.03
C GLU A 62 -17.97 -13.81 14.93
N SER A 63 -17.97 -12.84 14.02
CA SER A 63 -18.74 -12.84 12.76
C SER A 63 -18.35 -11.61 11.93
N PRO A 64 -17.40 -11.73 10.98
CA PRO A 64 -17.01 -10.60 10.14
C PRO A 64 -18.19 -10.16 9.27
N ALA A 65 -18.73 -8.98 9.57
CA ALA A 65 -19.78 -8.36 8.78
C ALA A 65 -19.17 -7.54 7.65
N HIS A 66 -19.70 -7.71 6.43
CA HIS A 66 -19.41 -6.85 5.29
C HIS A 66 -20.61 -5.98 4.99
N GLU A 67 -20.37 -4.68 4.81
CA GLU A 67 -21.38 -3.71 4.41
C GLU A 67 -20.84 -2.82 3.29
N THR A 68 -21.68 -2.49 2.31
CA THR A 68 -21.37 -1.47 1.30
C THR A 68 -22.04 -0.16 1.69
N LYS A 69 -21.23 0.89 1.89
CA LYS A 69 -21.70 2.23 2.25
C LYS A 69 -21.75 3.11 1.01
N ASP A 70 -22.90 3.73 0.79
CA ASP A 70 -22.96 4.91 -0.07
C ASP A 70 -22.14 6.03 0.59
N ALA A 71 -21.35 6.74 -0.20
CA ALA A 71 -20.45 7.76 0.31
C ALA A 71 -20.71 9.11 -0.38
N PRO A 72 -21.48 10.02 0.24
CA PRO A 72 -21.79 11.31 -0.38
C PRO A 72 -20.53 12.08 -0.74
N ASN A 73 -20.58 12.76 -1.89
CA ASN A 73 -19.48 13.53 -2.48
C ASN A 73 -18.24 12.68 -2.78
N ALA A 74 -18.39 11.38 -3.01
CA ALA A 74 -17.27 10.52 -3.35
C ALA A 74 -16.49 11.03 -4.57
N PRO A 75 -15.16 10.86 -4.57
CA PRO A 75 -14.40 10.98 -5.79
C PRO A 75 -14.95 10.05 -6.87
N SER A 76 -14.74 10.40 -8.14
CA SER A 76 -15.04 9.50 -9.25
C SER A 76 -14.42 8.11 -9.05
N PRO A 77 -15.09 7.03 -9.51
CA PRO A 77 -14.54 5.67 -9.49
C PRO A 77 -13.14 5.66 -10.10
N ARG A 78 -12.18 5.02 -9.41
CA ARG A 78 -10.77 5.07 -9.79
C ARG A 78 -9.98 3.83 -9.41
N VAL A 79 -8.88 3.61 -10.13
CA VAL A 79 -7.90 2.53 -9.88
C VAL A 79 -6.49 3.09 -9.73
N GLY A 80 -5.61 2.33 -9.09
CA GLY A 80 -4.21 2.70 -8.94
C GLY A 80 -4.02 4.03 -8.19
N THR A 81 -4.97 4.38 -7.32
CA THR A 81 -4.74 5.37 -6.28
C THR A 81 -4.07 4.68 -5.09
N ALA A 82 -3.49 5.45 -4.18
CA ALA A 82 -2.92 4.95 -2.94
C ALA A 82 -3.50 5.75 -1.77
N ALA A 83 -3.69 5.08 -0.64
CA ALA A 83 -4.26 5.66 0.56
C ALA A 83 -3.27 5.71 1.73
N ALA A 84 -3.46 6.69 2.60
CA ALA A 84 -2.91 6.64 3.94
C ALA A 84 -3.97 7.07 4.96
N VAL A 85 -3.91 6.48 6.14
CA VAL A 85 -4.77 6.85 7.27
C VAL A 85 -4.09 7.93 8.10
N LEU A 86 -4.84 8.96 8.45
CA LEU A 86 -4.39 10.06 9.30
C LEU A 86 -5.61 10.57 10.09
N ASN A 87 -5.48 10.73 11.41
CA ASN A 87 -6.56 11.26 12.27
C ASN A 87 -7.93 10.59 12.06
N ASN A 88 -7.95 9.25 11.96
CA ASN A 88 -9.15 8.43 11.70
C ASN A 88 -9.87 8.74 10.37
N ALA A 89 -9.19 9.37 9.42
CA ALA A 89 -9.67 9.58 8.06
C ALA A 89 -8.71 8.94 7.06
N LEU A 90 -9.24 8.54 5.93
CA LEU A 90 -8.48 7.98 4.81
C LEU A 90 -8.23 9.09 3.79
N TYR A 91 -6.98 9.27 3.38
CA TYR A 91 -6.59 10.27 2.39
C TYR A 91 -6.14 9.61 1.09
N ILE A 92 -6.63 10.09 -0.06
CA ILE A 92 -6.18 9.65 -1.39
C ILE A 92 -5.82 10.82 -2.29
N PHE A 93 -4.97 10.53 -3.27
CA PHE A 93 -4.60 11.46 -4.33
C PHE A 93 -4.76 10.78 -5.70
N SER A 94 -5.30 11.52 -6.67
CA SER A 94 -5.33 11.13 -8.09
C SER A 94 -5.81 9.68 -8.31
N GLY A 95 -5.05 8.85 -9.03
CA GLY A 95 -5.50 7.57 -9.58
C GLY A 95 -5.89 7.74 -11.04
N ARG A 96 -6.67 6.82 -11.61
CA ARG A 96 -7.21 6.96 -12.97
C ARG A 96 -8.65 6.46 -13.07
N GLY A 97 -9.46 7.11 -13.89
CA GLY A 97 -10.92 6.97 -13.91
C GLY A 97 -11.51 6.20 -15.09
N GLY A 98 -10.71 5.49 -15.90
CA GLY A 98 -11.26 4.76 -17.04
C GLY A 98 -10.25 4.15 -18.00
N VAL A 99 -10.78 3.67 -19.13
CA VAL A 99 -10.07 2.86 -20.14
C VAL A 99 -8.96 3.61 -20.88
N ASP A 100 -9.03 4.94 -20.93
CA ASP A 100 -8.04 5.81 -21.57
C ASP A 100 -6.73 5.88 -20.78
N MET A 101 -6.70 5.33 -19.57
CA MET A 101 -5.51 5.20 -18.72
C MET A 101 -4.90 6.55 -18.28
N ALA A 102 -5.56 7.66 -18.58
CA ALA A 102 -5.16 8.99 -18.16
C ALA A 102 -5.33 9.13 -16.63
N PRO A 103 -4.34 9.68 -15.91
CA PRO A 103 -4.51 10.02 -14.51
C PRO A 103 -5.62 11.05 -14.30
N VAL A 104 -6.34 10.94 -13.19
CA VAL A 104 -7.34 11.90 -12.75
C VAL A 104 -6.61 13.12 -12.20
N ASP A 105 -6.72 14.24 -12.93
CA ASP A 105 -6.18 15.53 -12.51
C ASP A 105 -7.25 16.36 -11.82
N GLU A 106 -7.01 16.64 -10.54
CA GLU A 106 -7.89 17.40 -9.66
C GLU A 106 -7.13 18.62 -9.09
N ALA A 107 -6.18 19.17 -9.85
CA ALA A 107 -5.40 20.36 -9.51
C ALA A 107 -4.70 20.28 -8.14
N GLY A 108 -4.14 19.12 -7.81
CA GLY A 108 -3.47 18.90 -6.54
C GLY A 108 -4.39 18.60 -5.36
N ALA A 109 -5.71 18.47 -5.57
CA ALA A 109 -6.63 18.14 -4.48
C ALA A 109 -6.35 16.76 -3.86
N VAL A 110 -6.53 16.69 -2.54
CA VAL A 110 -6.52 15.44 -1.76
C VAL A 110 -7.94 15.15 -1.32
N TRP A 111 -8.38 13.90 -1.44
CA TRP A 111 -9.69 13.49 -0.93
C TRP A 111 -9.54 12.86 0.44
N ALA A 112 -10.39 13.24 1.38
CA ALA A 112 -10.46 12.67 2.72
C ALA A 112 -11.81 11.98 2.95
N TYR A 113 -11.80 10.70 3.34
CA TYR A 113 -12.98 9.96 3.76
C TYR A 113 -13.03 9.86 5.28
N THR A 114 -14.17 10.25 5.86
CA THR A 114 -14.43 10.16 7.30
C THR A 114 -15.39 8.98 7.57
N PRO A 115 -14.92 7.87 8.17
CA PRO A 115 -15.75 6.69 8.39
C PRO A 115 -16.96 6.90 9.30
N SER A 116 -16.90 7.82 10.27
CA SER A 116 -18.00 8.08 11.21
C SER A 116 -19.22 8.72 10.55
N THR A 117 -19.03 9.42 9.43
CA THR A 117 -20.10 10.07 8.66
C THR A 117 -20.30 9.44 7.28
N HIS A 118 -19.42 8.53 6.88
CA HIS A 118 -19.37 7.94 5.53
C HIS A 118 -19.25 8.97 4.41
N THR A 119 -18.63 10.13 4.66
CA THR A 119 -18.55 11.21 3.67
C THR A 119 -17.13 11.43 3.17
N TRP A 120 -17.02 11.72 1.88
CA TRP A 120 -15.79 12.25 1.30
C TRP A 120 -15.79 13.79 1.33
N THR A 121 -14.61 14.37 1.51
CA THR A 121 -14.35 15.81 1.41
C THR A 121 -13.16 16.05 0.50
N GLN A 122 -13.32 16.93 -0.49
CA GLN A 122 -12.22 17.35 -1.35
C GLN A 122 -11.46 18.50 -0.69
N LEU A 123 -10.19 18.28 -0.39
CA LEU A 123 -9.27 19.27 0.16
C LEU A 123 -8.46 19.90 -0.96
N GLN A 124 -8.94 21.05 -1.44
CA GLN A 124 -8.20 21.87 -2.41
C GLN A 124 -6.98 22.51 -1.75
N PRO A 125 -5.83 22.61 -2.44
CA PRO A 125 -4.70 23.40 -1.98
C PRO A 125 -5.13 24.82 -1.61
N SER A 126 -4.62 25.34 -0.48
CA SER A 126 -4.98 26.67 0.00
C SER A 126 -4.45 27.81 -0.88
N ASP A 127 -3.32 27.57 -1.55
CA ASP A 127 -2.74 28.45 -2.57
C ASP A 127 -2.74 27.73 -3.92
N THR A 128 -3.63 28.14 -4.83
CA THR A 128 -3.77 27.55 -6.16
C THR A 128 -2.65 27.98 -7.12
N SER A 129 -1.78 28.90 -6.73
CA SER A 129 -0.60 29.30 -7.49
C SER A 129 0.66 28.51 -7.11
N ALA A 130 0.64 27.84 -5.95
CA ALA A 130 1.75 27.02 -5.49
C ALA A 130 1.88 25.73 -6.33
N PRO A 131 3.10 25.20 -6.52
CA PRO A 131 3.30 23.93 -7.18
C PRO A 131 2.58 22.78 -6.46
N VAL A 132 1.98 21.90 -7.24
CA VAL A 132 1.30 20.69 -6.78
C VAL A 132 1.89 19.46 -7.47
N PRO A 133 1.81 18.26 -6.86
CA PRO A 133 2.22 17.04 -7.54
C PRO A 133 1.43 16.84 -8.84
N PRO A 134 2.07 16.37 -9.93
CA PRO A 134 1.33 15.99 -11.12
C PRO A 134 0.37 14.82 -10.83
N ALA A 135 -0.75 14.80 -11.54
CA ALA A 135 -1.69 13.69 -11.55
C ALA A 135 -0.99 12.38 -11.97
N ARG A 136 -1.32 11.28 -11.29
CA ARG A 136 -0.60 10.00 -11.41
C ARG A 136 -1.44 8.81 -10.94
N SER A 137 -1.10 7.63 -11.44
CA SER A 137 -1.62 6.33 -10.97
C SER A 137 -0.47 5.39 -10.58
N TYR A 138 -0.75 4.35 -9.81
CA TYR A 138 0.23 3.38 -9.30
C TYR A 138 1.41 4.03 -8.57
N HIS A 139 1.13 5.17 -7.95
CA HIS A 139 1.97 5.77 -6.93
C HIS A 139 1.75 5.07 -5.60
N THR A 140 2.48 5.47 -4.57
CA THR A 140 2.27 5.00 -3.20
C THR A 140 2.14 6.20 -2.27
N SER A 141 1.50 6.01 -1.13
CA SER A 141 1.31 7.04 -0.13
C SER A 141 1.44 6.49 1.28
N THR A 142 1.76 7.37 2.22
CA THR A 142 1.83 7.06 3.65
C THR A 142 1.60 8.35 4.44
N SER A 143 1.55 8.28 5.77
CA SER A 143 1.38 9.45 6.64
C SER A 143 2.35 9.42 7.79
N ASP A 144 2.63 10.58 8.40
CA ASP A 144 3.38 10.64 9.66
C ASP A 144 2.52 10.31 10.90
N GLY A 145 1.22 10.05 10.70
CA GLY A 145 0.25 9.85 11.77
C GLY A 145 -0.15 11.13 12.52
N ALA A 146 0.34 12.30 12.13
CA ALA A 146 0.04 13.59 12.75
C ALA A 146 -0.72 14.55 11.81
N HIS A 147 -0.05 15.12 10.81
CA HIS A 147 -0.63 16.12 9.91
C HIS A 147 -0.10 16.04 8.47
N THR A 148 0.86 15.16 8.17
CA THR A 148 1.47 15.09 6.84
C THR A 148 1.04 13.82 6.09
N PHE A 149 0.48 14.02 4.90
CA PHE A 149 0.21 12.98 3.91
C PHE A 149 1.28 13.00 2.81
N TYR A 150 1.94 11.87 2.56
CA TYR A 150 3.01 11.75 1.58
C TYR A 150 2.53 11.05 0.31
N VAL A 151 2.94 11.57 -0.85
CA VAL A 151 2.72 10.95 -2.18
C VAL A 151 4.07 10.73 -2.85
N HIS A 152 4.31 9.53 -3.34
CA HIS A 152 5.60 9.16 -3.94
C HIS A 152 5.45 8.37 -5.24
N ALA A 153 6.30 8.71 -6.22
CA ALA A 153 6.51 7.96 -7.46
C ALA A 153 5.22 7.78 -8.29
N GLY A 154 5.13 6.70 -9.07
CA GLY A 154 3.96 6.38 -9.88
C GLY A 154 4.08 6.84 -11.34
N CYS A 155 2.99 6.62 -12.07
CA CYS A 155 2.87 6.83 -13.50
C CYS A 155 1.99 8.06 -13.77
N PRO A 156 2.57 9.21 -14.16
CA PRO A 156 1.81 10.32 -14.73
C PRO A 156 1.40 9.96 -16.17
N ALA A 157 0.97 10.94 -16.96
CA ALA A 157 0.58 10.72 -18.35
C ALA A 157 1.68 10.04 -19.19
N ASN A 158 2.96 10.31 -18.90
CA ASN A 158 4.10 9.73 -19.59
C ASN A 158 5.24 9.36 -18.62
N GLY A 159 5.81 8.17 -18.79
CA GLY A 159 6.93 7.72 -17.98
C GLY A 159 6.54 7.38 -16.54
N ARG A 160 7.50 7.52 -15.63
CA ARG A 160 7.38 7.23 -14.20
C ARG A 160 8.09 8.31 -13.40
N LEU A 161 7.78 8.40 -12.12
CA LEU A 161 8.34 9.41 -11.23
C LEU A 161 9.20 8.79 -10.11
N SER A 162 10.08 9.61 -9.55
CA SER A 162 10.84 9.38 -8.31
C SER A 162 10.64 10.50 -7.29
N ASP A 163 9.75 11.44 -7.58
CA ASP A 163 9.47 12.59 -6.74
C ASP A 163 8.78 12.18 -5.43
N LEU A 164 8.94 13.02 -4.41
CA LEU A 164 8.29 12.88 -3.13
C LEU A 164 7.60 14.19 -2.79
N TRP A 165 6.33 14.12 -2.44
CA TRP A 165 5.52 15.28 -2.07
C TRP A 165 4.92 15.06 -0.68
N ALA A 166 4.91 16.12 0.11
CA ALA A 166 4.27 16.17 1.42
C ALA A 166 3.11 17.17 1.37
N PHE A 167 1.92 16.74 1.77
CA PHE A 167 0.75 17.58 1.95
C PHE A 167 0.46 17.72 3.44
N ASP A 168 0.49 18.96 3.91
CA ASP A 168 0.04 19.28 5.25
C ASP A 168 -1.48 19.44 5.25
N VAL A 169 -2.19 18.56 5.97
CA VAL A 169 -3.68 18.53 5.93
C VAL A 169 -4.33 19.70 6.66
N GLU A 170 -3.61 20.38 7.55
CA GLU A 170 -4.13 21.51 8.33
C GLU A 170 -4.07 22.81 7.52
N THR A 171 -2.91 23.07 6.93
CA THR A 171 -2.64 24.24 6.08
C THR A 171 -3.10 24.05 4.63
N ARG A 172 -3.36 22.80 4.22
CA ARG A 172 -3.69 22.38 2.85
C ARG A 172 -2.63 22.83 1.84
N ALA A 173 -1.36 22.65 2.21
CA ALA A 173 -0.23 23.08 1.39
C ALA A 173 0.64 21.88 0.99
N TRP A 174 1.01 21.85 -0.29
CA TRP A 174 2.00 20.91 -0.80
C TRP A 174 3.41 21.45 -0.66
N LYS A 175 4.35 20.54 -0.41
CA LYS A 175 5.79 20.77 -0.46
C LYS A 175 6.45 19.62 -1.19
N GLN A 176 7.17 19.91 -2.27
CA GLN A 176 8.05 18.92 -2.89
C GLN A 176 9.27 18.72 -1.99
N LEU A 177 9.57 17.46 -1.72
CA LEU A 177 10.76 17.01 -1.00
C LEU A 177 11.79 16.48 -2.02
N PRO A 178 13.06 16.26 -1.62
CA PRO A 178 14.05 15.70 -2.52
C PRO A 178 13.60 14.38 -3.13
N ASP A 179 13.80 14.24 -4.44
CA ASP A 179 13.49 13.02 -5.18
C ASP A 179 14.27 11.83 -4.63
N ALA A 180 13.63 10.66 -4.64
CA ALA A 180 14.27 9.40 -4.25
C ALA A 180 15.36 9.00 -5.26
N PRO A 181 16.35 8.18 -4.84
CA PRO A 181 17.27 7.55 -5.77
C PRO A 181 16.54 6.80 -6.89
N GLY A 182 17.12 6.85 -8.10
CA GLY A 182 16.56 6.18 -9.27
C GLY A 182 16.56 4.64 -9.15
N PRO A 183 15.93 3.93 -10.11
CA PRO A 183 15.12 4.49 -11.19
C PRO A 183 13.76 5.01 -10.72
N GLN A 184 13.12 5.84 -11.55
CA GLN A 184 11.70 6.18 -11.45
C GLN A 184 10.85 4.91 -11.60
N ARG A 185 9.75 4.81 -10.85
CA ARG A 185 8.98 3.55 -10.79
C ARG A 185 7.49 3.74 -10.49
N GLY A 186 6.69 2.78 -10.94
CA GLY A 186 5.29 2.61 -10.51
C GLY A 186 5.14 1.31 -9.71
N GLY A 187 4.03 1.15 -8.99
CA GLY A 187 3.77 -0.06 -8.19
C GLY A 187 4.83 -0.33 -7.11
N THR A 188 5.48 0.73 -6.63
CA THR A 188 6.41 0.69 -5.50
C THR A 188 5.66 0.80 -4.18
N SER A 189 6.34 0.58 -3.06
CA SER A 189 5.75 0.68 -1.73
C SER A 189 6.55 1.67 -0.87
N ILE A 190 5.86 2.42 -0.01
CA ILE A 190 6.46 3.32 0.98
C ILE A 190 5.81 3.12 2.35
N ALA A 191 6.61 3.20 3.42
CA ALA A 191 6.13 3.12 4.80
C ALA A 191 6.77 4.20 5.67
N PHE A 192 6.00 4.82 6.55
CA PHE A 192 6.54 5.73 7.57
C PHE A 192 6.80 4.98 8.89
N SER A 193 7.99 5.17 9.48
CA SER A 193 8.29 4.72 10.84
C SER A 193 9.38 5.58 11.47
N GLY A 194 9.12 6.08 12.69
CA GLY A 194 10.13 6.78 13.49
C GLY A 194 10.73 8.02 12.83
N GLY A 195 9.93 8.83 12.13
CA GLY A 195 10.42 10.04 11.44
C GLY A 195 11.16 9.77 10.14
N LYS A 196 11.00 8.56 9.57
CA LYS A 196 11.63 8.17 8.31
C LYS A 196 10.63 7.52 7.38
N LEU A 197 10.80 7.75 6.08
CA LEU A 197 10.09 7.02 5.03
C LEU A 197 11.01 5.93 4.48
N TYR A 198 10.48 4.72 4.35
CA TYR A 198 11.17 3.57 3.79
C TYR A 198 10.51 3.21 2.48
N ARG A 199 11.27 3.21 1.39
CA ARG A 199 10.81 2.91 0.04
C ARG A 199 11.55 1.73 -0.53
N MET A 200 10.82 0.81 -1.15
CA MET A 200 11.42 -0.34 -1.84
C MET A 200 10.57 -0.83 -3.00
N ASN A 201 11.17 -1.68 -3.82
CA ASN A 201 10.49 -2.40 -4.90
C ASN A 201 9.88 -1.46 -5.97
N GLY A 202 9.07 -2.01 -6.87
CA GLY A 202 8.38 -1.30 -7.96
C GLY A 202 8.83 -1.73 -9.34
N PHE A 203 8.24 -1.16 -10.38
CA PHE A 203 8.53 -1.46 -11.78
C PHE A 203 8.98 -0.19 -12.52
N ASP A 204 10.17 -0.22 -13.12
CA ASP A 204 10.78 0.95 -13.77
C ASP A 204 10.32 1.16 -15.23
N GLY A 205 9.56 0.21 -15.77
CA GLY A 205 9.11 0.21 -17.16
C GLY A 205 9.72 -0.89 -18.01
N THR A 206 10.78 -1.52 -17.51
CA THR A 206 11.45 -2.66 -18.15
C THR A 206 11.51 -3.85 -17.21
N THR A 207 11.90 -3.64 -15.95
CA THR A 207 12.07 -4.70 -14.96
C THR A 207 11.57 -4.28 -13.58
N GLU A 208 11.27 -5.28 -12.77
CA GLU A 208 11.07 -5.16 -11.34
C GLU A 208 12.35 -4.70 -10.66
N VAL A 209 12.19 -3.77 -9.73
CA VAL A 209 13.26 -3.24 -8.91
C VAL A 209 13.26 -3.95 -7.56
N GLY A 210 14.44 -4.17 -7.00
CA GLY A 210 14.63 -4.82 -5.69
C GLY A 210 16.08 -4.66 -5.21
N GLY A 211 16.40 -5.27 -4.08
CA GLY A 211 17.77 -5.27 -3.54
C GLY A 211 18.19 -3.98 -2.83
N SER A 212 17.25 -3.06 -2.57
CA SER A 212 17.49 -1.88 -1.76
C SER A 212 16.31 -1.48 -0.90
N VAL A 213 16.61 -0.90 0.27
CA VAL A 213 15.70 -0.11 1.10
C VAL A 213 16.22 1.32 1.09
N ASP A 214 15.48 2.22 0.43
CA ASP A 214 15.77 3.65 0.43
C ASP A 214 15.09 4.30 1.64
N VAL A 215 15.83 5.12 2.38
CA VAL A 215 15.39 5.72 3.64
C VAL A 215 15.49 7.24 3.54
N PHE A 216 14.35 7.92 3.57
CA PHE A 216 14.29 9.38 3.68
C PHE A 216 14.15 9.78 5.14
N ASP A 217 15.10 10.58 5.63
CA ASP A 217 14.98 11.23 6.94
C ASP A 217 14.18 12.52 6.81
N THR A 218 13.02 12.62 7.46
CA THR A 218 12.13 13.77 7.30
C THR A 218 12.67 15.03 7.99
N ALA A 219 13.52 14.89 9.01
CA ALA A 219 14.14 16.01 9.70
C ALA A 219 15.35 16.55 8.94
N ALA A 220 16.19 15.67 8.41
CA ALA A 220 17.37 16.04 7.64
C ALA A 220 17.04 16.40 6.17
N GLY A 221 15.93 15.87 5.63
CA GLY A 221 15.57 16.04 4.23
C GLY A 221 16.51 15.32 3.28
N THR A 222 17.02 14.14 3.66
CA THR A 222 18.04 13.41 2.89
C THR A 222 17.70 11.94 2.74
N TRP A 223 18.03 11.37 1.58
CA TRP A 223 17.95 9.94 1.32
C TRP A 223 19.25 9.21 1.66
N ASP A 224 19.12 7.99 2.14
CA ASP A 224 20.20 7.00 2.31
C ASP A 224 19.71 5.64 1.76
N THR A 225 20.60 4.82 1.21
CA THR A 225 20.23 3.54 0.57
C THR A 225 20.93 2.38 1.26
N LYS A 226 20.15 1.39 1.70
CA LYS A 226 20.66 0.12 2.25
C LYS A 226 20.43 -1.01 1.25
N SER A 227 21.51 -1.54 0.68
CA SER A 227 21.45 -2.64 -0.28
C SER A 227 21.45 -4.01 0.39
N PHE A 228 20.83 -4.99 -0.27
CA PHE A 228 20.82 -6.40 0.13
C PHE A 228 20.78 -7.31 -1.11
N THR A 229 21.13 -8.58 -0.95
CA THR A 229 21.02 -9.58 -2.01
C THR A 229 19.55 -9.99 -2.18
N ALA A 230 18.97 -9.69 -3.34
CA ALA A 230 17.55 -9.95 -3.64
C ALA A 230 17.37 -11.29 -4.38
N ASP A 231 17.65 -12.40 -3.71
CA ASP A 231 17.69 -13.75 -4.30
C ASP A 231 16.59 -14.70 -3.78
N GLY A 232 15.69 -14.20 -2.93
CA GLY A 232 14.63 -15.01 -2.31
C GLY A 232 15.10 -15.85 -1.11
N HIS A 233 16.37 -15.69 -0.71
CA HIS A 233 17.00 -16.32 0.44
C HIS A 233 17.54 -15.28 1.45
N ASP A 234 18.45 -14.41 1.02
CA ASP A 234 19.05 -13.34 1.83
C ASP A 234 18.16 -12.09 1.94
N GLY A 235 17.23 -11.96 0.99
CA GLY A 235 16.22 -10.92 0.96
C GLY A 235 15.17 -11.19 -0.12
N PRO A 236 14.08 -10.41 -0.15
CA PRO A 236 13.01 -10.58 -1.13
C PRO A 236 13.53 -10.37 -2.56
N GLU A 237 13.12 -11.25 -3.49
CA GLU A 237 13.32 -11.05 -4.94
C GLU A 237 12.72 -9.70 -5.40
N PRO A 238 13.27 -9.08 -6.47
CA PRO A 238 12.68 -7.90 -7.10
C PRO A 238 11.21 -8.12 -7.44
N ARG A 239 10.39 -7.12 -7.14
CA ARG A 239 8.94 -7.21 -7.30
C ARG A 239 8.30 -5.85 -7.48
N SER A 240 7.06 -5.83 -7.96
CA SER A 240 6.20 -4.65 -7.96
C SER A 240 4.81 -5.01 -7.43
N VAL A 241 3.93 -4.01 -7.31
CA VAL A 241 2.53 -4.16 -6.90
C VAL A 241 2.35 -5.04 -5.66
N CYS A 242 3.29 -4.85 -4.72
CA CYS A 242 3.36 -5.44 -3.39
C CYS A 242 3.05 -4.38 -2.32
N ALA A 243 3.03 -4.79 -1.05
CA ALA A 243 2.92 -3.88 0.08
C ALA A 243 4.22 -3.82 0.90
N LEU A 244 4.41 -2.69 1.60
CA LEU A 244 5.41 -2.50 2.64
C LEU A 244 4.73 -1.82 3.82
N LEU A 245 4.72 -2.49 4.97
CA LEU A 245 3.93 -2.08 6.12
C LEU A 245 4.81 -1.85 7.36
N PRO A 246 4.66 -0.71 8.07
CA PRO A 246 5.35 -0.49 9.34
C PRO A 246 4.62 -1.21 10.47
N VAL A 247 5.28 -2.22 11.05
CA VAL A 247 4.68 -3.11 12.05
C VAL A 247 5.47 -3.12 13.36
N GLN A 248 4.76 -3.22 14.48
CA GLN A 248 5.34 -3.55 15.77
C GLN A 248 5.28 -5.07 15.98
N LEU A 249 6.44 -5.73 16.03
CA LEU A 249 6.54 -7.17 16.29
C LEU A 249 7.62 -7.42 17.35
N GLY A 250 7.26 -8.13 18.43
CA GLY A 250 8.16 -8.38 19.56
C GLY A 250 8.65 -7.09 20.22
N ARG A 251 7.77 -6.06 20.31
CA ARG A 251 8.08 -4.71 20.81
C ARG A 251 9.16 -3.95 20.03
N LYS A 252 9.47 -4.38 18.81
CA LYS A 252 10.37 -3.68 17.89
C LYS A 252 9.60 -3.18 16.67
N GLN A 253 9.98 -2.01 16.18
CA GLN A 253 9.50 -1.51 14.89
C GLN A 253 10.23 -2.26 13.76
N LYS A 254 9.46 -2.74 12.80
CA LYS A 254 9.94 -3.51 11.64
C LYS A 254 9.18 -3.06 10.40
N LEU A 255 9.67 -3.48 9.25
CA LEU A 255 8.91 -3.41 8.01
C LEU A 255 8.53 -4.82 7.59
N LEU A 256 7.32 -4.99 7.07
CA LEU A 256 6.87 -6.24 6.48
C LEU A 256 6.53 -6.00 5.02
N THR A 257 7.13 -6.79 4.12
CA THR A 257 6.71 -6.85 2.71
C THR A 257 6.16 -8.22 2.39
N LEU A 258 5.15 -8.26 1.52
CA LEU A 258 4.48 -9.49 1.14
C LEU A 258 4.05 -9.45 -0.32
N PHE A 259 4.06 -10.62 -0.94
CA PHE A 259 3.50 -10.90 -2.26
C PHE A 259 4.05 -9.96 -3.34
N GLY A 260 3.32 -9.75 -4.43
CA GLY A 260 3.69 -8.89 -5.56
C GLY A 260 3.91 -9.66 -6.86
N GLU A 261 4.23 -8.93 -7.91
CA GLU A 261 4.52 -9.45 -9.25
C GLU A 261 6.04 -9.39 -9.50
N ARG A 262 6.62 -10.45 -10.08
CA ARG A 262 8.07 -10.58 -10.35
C ARG A 262 8.45 -10.74 -11.82
N ASP A 263 7.47 -10.95 -12.67
CA ASP A 263 7.64 -11.08 -14.12
C ASP A 263 6.33 -10.58 -14.76
N PRO A 264 6.22 -9.31 -15.18
CA PRO A 264 4.96 -8.71 -15.55
C PRO A 264 4.46 -9.25 -16.87
N SER A 265 3.14 -9.31 -17.02
CA SER A 265 2.54 -9.72 -18.28
C SER A 265 3.01 -8.87 -19.47
N SER A 266 3.32 -9.51 -20.60
CA SER A 266 3.52 -8.82 -21.87
C SER A 266 2.26 -8.09 -22.37
N LEU A 267 1.10 -8.40 -21.79
CA LEU A 267 -0.17 -7.70 -22.04
C LEU A 267 -0.34 -6.44 -21.17
N GLY A 268 0.66 -6.10 -20.35
CA GLY A 268 0.58 -5.04 -19.35
C GLY A 268 -0.59 -5.30 -18.40
N HIS A 269 -1.33 -4.25 -18.03
CA HIS A 269 -2.45 -4.35 -17.07
C HIS A 269 -3.67 -5.15 -17.57
N ALA A 270 -3.62 -5.73 -18.77
CA ALA A 270 -4.69 -6.59 -19.30
C ALA A 270 -4.48 -8.08 -18.97
N GLY A 271 -3.28 -8.47 -18.53
CA GLY A 271 -2.94 -9.85 -18.18
C GLY A 271 -2.22 -9.93 -16.83
N ALA A 272 -2.16 -11.13 -16.28
CA ALA A 272 -1.35 -11.44 -15.11
C ALA A 272 0.05 -11.89 -15.53
N GLY A 273 1.06 -11.42 -14.82
CA GLY A 273 2.41 -11.96 -14.83
C GLY A 273 2.60 -13.09 -13.82
N LYS A 274 3.82 -13.26 -13.34
CA LYS A 274 4.13 -14.20 -12.25
C LYS A 274 4.06 -13.54 -10.89
N MET A 275 3.30 -14.15 -10.00
CA MET A 275 3.00 -13.61 -8.68
C MET A 275 3.78 -14.33 -7.59
N LEU A 276 4.12 -13.61 -6.54
CA LEU A 276 4.80 -14.09 -5.34
C LEU A 276 3.79 -14.29 -4.21
N GLY A 277 4.06 -15.29 -3.36
CA GLY A 277 3.26 -15.65 -2.19
C GLY A 277 4.05 -15.61 -0.88
N ASP A 278 5.26 -15.04 -0.90
CA ASP A 278 6.15 -14.96 0.25
C ASP A 278 5.89 -13.73 1.12
N VAL A 279 6.37 -13.81 2.37
CA VAL A 279 6.30 -12.75 3.37
C VAL A 279 7.68 -12.57 3.98
N TRP A 280 8.12 -11.33 4.08
CA TRP A 280 9.44 -10.95 4.57
C TRP A 280 9.35 -9.85 5.62
N ILE A 281 10.19 -9.96 6.64
CA ILE A 281 10.36 -8.94 7.67
C ILE A 281 11.76 -8.35 7.56
N TYR A 282 11.83 -7.02 7.56
CA TYR A 282 13.07 -6.27 7.74
C TYR A 282 13.12 -5.71 9.16
N ASP A 283 14.14 -6.08 9.93
CA ASP A 283 14.40 -5.44 11.22
C ASP A 283 15.08 -4.08 10.99
N ILE A 284 14.39 -2.98 11.30
CA ILE A 284 14.90 -1.62 11.07
C ILE A 284 16.20 -1.36 11.87
N SER A 285 16.30 -1.91 13.08
CA SER A 285 17.43 -1.67 13.98
C SER A 285 18.65 -2.51 13.62
N GLU A 286 18.43 -3.74 13.15
CA GLU A 286 19.49 -4.71 12.87
C GLU A 286 19.85 -4.78 11.38
N GLN A 287 19.00 -4.24 10.51
CA GLN A 287 19.20 -4.10 9.06
C GLN A 287 19.37 -5.41 8.28
N TRP A 288 18.59 -6.44 8.62
CA TRP A 288 18.58 -7.72 7.90
C TRP A 288 17.17 -8.25 7.71
N TRP A 289 17.02 -9.17 6.75
CA TRP A 289 15.75 -9.74 6.32
C TRP A 289 15.52 -11.12 6.93
N THR A 290 14.27 -11.41 7.29
CA THR A 290 13.78 -12.75 7.67
C THR A 290 12.63 -13.14 6.77
N LYS A 291 12.75 -14.26 6.07
CA LYS A 291 11.61 -14.87 5.38
C LYS A 291 10.71 -15.55 6.40
N LEU A 292 9.43 -15.24 6.37
CA LEU A 292 8.44 -15.90 7.21
C LEU A 292 7.87 -17.13 6.52
N SER A 293 7.47 -18.11 7.33
CA SER A 293 6.66 -19.26 6.91
C SER A 293 5.43 -19.35 7.80
N PRO A 294 4.39 -18.53 7.52
CA PRO A 294 3.16 -18.56 8.30
C PRO A 294 2.49 -19.93 8.22
N ASN A 295 1.87 -20.38 9.32
CA ASN A 295 1.00 -21.55 9.26
C ASN A 295 -0.33 -21.16 8.60
N ALA A 296 -0.99 -22.17 8.05
CA ALA A 296 -2.19 -22.01 7.26
C ALA A 296 -3.13 -23.20 7.50
N PRO A 297 -3.60 -23.41 8.74
CA PRO A 297 -4.39 -24.60 9.09
C PRO A 297 -5.67 -24.72 8.25
N ASP A 298 -6.27 -23.59 7.90
CA ASP A 298 -7.49 -23.50 7.08
C ASP A 298 -7.21 -23.01 5.65
N GLY A 299 -5.96 -23.15 5.19
CA GLY A 299 -5.47 -22.65 3.91
C GLY A 299 -4.76 -21.30 4.00
N ALA A 300 -4.10 -20.94 2.90
CA ALA A 300 -3.32 -19.71 2.75
C ALA A 300 -3.88 -18.85 1.61
N PRO A 301 -3.65 -17.53 1.62
CA PRO A 301 -3.92 -16.71 0.44
C PRO A 301 -3.09 -17.22 -0.75
N PRO A 302 -3.65 -17.31 -1.97
CA PRO A 302 -2.86 -17.53 -3.18
C PRO A 302 -1.86 -16.40 -3.41
N SER A 303 -0.78 -16.72 -4.13
CA SER A 303 0.14 -15.73 -4.70
C SER A 303 -0.63 -14.68 -5.49
N ARG A 304 -0.29 -13.40 -5.29
CA ARG A 304 -1.05 -12.27 -5.86
C ARG A 304 -0.20 -11.03 -6.01
N GLY A 305 -0.59 -10.18 -6.95
CA GLY A 305 -0.14 -8.79 -7.06
C GLY A 305 -1.36 -7.87 -7.10
N TRP A 306 -1.13 -6.56 -7.22
CA TRP A 306 -2.21 -5.57 -7.43
C TRP A 306 -3.27 -5.57 -6.30
N PHE A 307 -2.92 -6.09 -5.13
CA PHE A 307 -3.76 -6.11 -3.94
C PHE A 307 -3.49 -4.85 -3.10
N ASP A 308 -4.20 -4.72 -1.99
CA ASP A 308 -3.81 -3.76 -0.96
C ASP A 308 -3.87 -4.41 0.42
N ALA A 309 -3.08 -3.89 1.35
CA ALA A 309 -2.93 -4.43 2.69
C ALA A 309 -2.65 -3.31 3.68
N ASP A 310 -3.05 -3.53 4.93
CA ASP A 310 -2.82 -2.56 6.00
C ASP A 310 -2.62 -3.26 7.35
N VAL A 311 -2.17 -2.48 8.33
CA VAL A 311 -1.81 -2.94 9.66
C VAL A 311 -3.01 -2.87 10.59
N VAL A 312 -3.32 -4.00 11.21
CA VAL A 312 -4.24 -4.07 12.36
C VAL A 312 -3.39 -3.95 13.63
N LYS A 313 -3.51 -2.82 14.32
CA LYS A 313 -2.69 -2.54 15.50
C LYS A 313 -2.99 -3.50 16.65
N GLY A 314 -1.93 -4.05 17.24
CA GLY A 314 -2.04 -4.88 18.43
C GLY A 314 -2.44 -4.06 19.66
N GLU A 315 -3.11 -4.70 20.64
CA GLU A 315 -3.44 -4.03 21.89
C GLU A 315 -2.17 -3.74 22.72
N GLY A 316 -1.97 -2.48 23.10
CA GLY A 316 -0.85 -2.06 23.94
C GLY A 316 0.52 -2.35 23.31
N MET A 317 1.29 -3.26 23.93
CA MET A 317 2.60 -3.72 23.44
C MET A 317 2.53 -5.06 22.68
N GLY A 318 1.34 -5.44 22.23
CA GLY A 318 1.11 -6.63 21.41
C GLY A 318 1.77 -6.54 20.03
N ASN A 319 1.79 -7.67 19.34
CA ASN A 319 2.17 -7.74 17.93
C ASN A 319 1.05 -7.15 17.07
N ASP A 320 1.43 -6.35 16.09
CA ASP A 320 0.54 -5.96 15.00
C ASP A 320 0.20 -7.18 14.13
N SER A 321 -0.98 -7.16 13.51
CA SER A 321 -1.39 -8.12 12.47
C SER A 321 -1.49 -7.43 11.12
N ILE A 322 -1.53 -8.20 10.04
CA ILE A 322 -1.68 -7.67 8.67
C ILE A 322 -2.99 -8.15 8.08
N VAL A 323 -3.77 -7.25 7.49
CA VAL A 323 -4.92 -7.61 6.66
C VAL A 323 -4.60 -7.39 5.20
N VAL A 324 -5.00 -8.32 4.34
CA VAL A 324 -4.80 -8.31 2.89
C VAL A 324 -6.15 -8.42 2.22
N HIS A 325 -6.39 -7.64 1.17
CA HIS A 325 -7.62 -7.71 0.39
C HIS A 325 -7.36 -7.74 -1.11
N GLY A 326 -8.11 -8.61 -1.80
CA GLY A 326 -8.24 -8.64 -3.25
C GLY A 326 -6.91 -8.87 -3.98
N GLY A 327 -6.78 -8.25 -5.15
CA GLY A 327 -5.62 -8.41 -6.03
C GLY A 327 -5.91 -9.25 -7.27
N LEU A 328 -4.85 -9.56 -8.01
CA LEU A 328 -4.87 -10.33 -9.24
C LEU A 328 -4.09 -11.64 -9.04
N GLY A 329 -4.71 -12.78 -9.34
CA GLY A 329 -4.07 -14.08 -9.38
C GLY A 329 -3.31 -14.33 -10.68
N GLU A 330 -2.45 -15.36 -10.71
CA GLU A 330 -1.73 -15.76 -11.94
C GLU A 330 -2.64 -16.28 -13.06
N ASP A 331 -3.87 -16.67 -12.72
CA ASP A 331 -4.93 -17.06 -13.66
C ASP A 331 -5.62 -15.84 -14.30
N ASN A 332 -5.17 -14.62 -13.99
CA ASN A 332 -5.74 -13.34 -14.42
C ASN A 332 -7.14 -13.05 -13.85
N GLU A 333 -7.56 -13.79 -12.82
CA GLU A 333 -8.79 -13.53 -12.10
C GLU A 333 -8.55 -12.57 -10.93
N ARG A 334 -9.52 -11.68 -10.71
CA ARG A 334 -9.52 -10.81 -9.54
C ARG A 334 -9.97 -11.60 -8.33
N LEU A 335 -9.28 -11.38 -7.22
CA LEU A 335 -9.54 -12.04 -5.94
C LEU A 335 -10.55 -11.22 -5.14
N ASP A 336 -11.33 -11.92 -4.32
CA ASP A 336 -12.49 -11.39 -3.61
C ASP A 336 -12.43 -11.61 -2.10
N ASP A 337 -11.25 -12.02 -1.62
CA ASP A 337 -10.99 -12.47 -0.28
C ASP A 337 -10.29 -11.42 0.58
N VAL A 338 -10.56 -11.51 1.88
CA VAL A 338 -9.87 -10.79 2.95
C VAL A 338 -9.16 -11.82 3.81
N TRP A 339 -7.85 -11.66 3.98
CA TRP A 339 -7.02 -12.53 4.82
C TRP A 339 -6.35 -11.72 5.93
N MET A 340 -6.18 -12.34 7.09
CA MET A 340 -5.43 -11.80 8.21
C MET A 340 -4.22 -12.67 8.50
N LEU A 341 -3.04 -12.08 8.61
CA LEU A 341 -1.84 -12.69 9.18
C LEU A 341 -1.68 -12.20 10.61
N LYS A 342 -1.87 -13.12 11.57
CA LYS A 342 -1.74 -12.85 13.02
C LYS A 342 -0.40 -13.35 13.54
N PHE A 343 0.17 -12.65 14.52
CA PHE A 343 1.50 -12.90 15.11
C PHE A 343 1.47 -13.02 16.63
#